data_AF-J3HJ14-F1
#
_entry.id   AF-J3HJ14-F1
#
_cell.length_a   1.000
_cell.length_b   1.000
_cell.length_c   1.000
_cell.angle_alpha   90.00
_cell.angle_beta   90.00
_cell.angle_gamma   90.00
#
_symmetry.space_group_name_H-M   'P 1'
#
loop_
_entity.id
_entity.type
_entity.pdbx_description
1 polymer ?
#
loop_
_entity_poly.entity_id
_entity_poly.type
_entity_poly.pdbx_seq_one_letter_code
_entity_poly.pdbx_strand_id
1 'polypeptide(L)'
;MDRELQGFLLSTDVDSNDYGDLFKPAKKKLGTLRHDEMYGFVPALMFGGPDTLDHLEKVKAVEHLILLSQITELQPYSFSDL
;
A
#
# COMPACT_ATOMS: atom_id res chain seq x y z
N MET A 1 -21.35 1.34 0.42
CA MET A 1 -20.10 0.60 0.15
C MET A 1 -20.51 -0.70 -0.52
N ASP A 2 -19.82 -1.11 -1.57
CA ASP A 2 -20.07 -2.36 -2.28
C ASP A 2 -19.86 -3.56 -1.33
N ARG A 3 -20.75 -4.57 -1.37
CA ARG A 3 -20.70 -5.72 -0.47
C ARG A 3 -19.51 -6.64 -0.78
N GLU A 4 -19.10 -6.70 -2.03
CA GLU A 4 -17.93 -7.46 -2.49
C GLU A 4 -16.65 -6.80 -1.99
N LEU A 5 -16.55 -5.47 -2.13
CA LEU A 5 -15.43 -4.69 -1.60
C LEU A 5 -15.31 -4.82 -0.07
N GLN A 6 -16.45 -4.74 0.63
CA GLN A 6 -16.45 -4.92 2.08
C GLN A 6 -15.99 -6.34 2.46
N GLY A 7 -16.44 -7.36 1.74
CA GLY A 7 -16.01 -8.75 1.93
C GLY A 7 -14.49 -8.90 1.75
N PHE A 8 -13.95 -8.38 0.66
CA PHE A 8 -12.51 -8.40 0.36
C PHE A 8 -11.66 -7.75 1.46
N LEU A 9 -12.02 -6.55 1.90
CA LEU A 9 -11.27 -5.84 2.94
C LEU A 9 -11.32 -6.56 4.29
N LEU A 10 -12.43 -7.24 4.61
CA LEU A 10 -12.58 -7.99 5.85
C LEU A 10 -11.91 -9.37 5.81
N SER A 11 -11.73 -9.95 4.62
CA SER A 11 -11.05 -11.25 4.45
C SER A 11 -9.54 -11.12 4.31
N THR A 12 -9.01 -9.92 4.09
CA THR A 12 -7.57 -9.69 3.93
C THR A 12 -6.88 -9.78 5.29
N ASP A 13 -5.80 -10.56 5.35
CA ASP A 13 -4.91 -10.64 6.51
C ASP A 13 -3.48 -10.24 6.12
N VAL A 14 -2.61 -10.05 7.12
CA VAL A 14 -1.22 -9.63 6.84
C VAL A 14 -0.49 -10.71 6.06
N ASP A 15 -0.64 -11.99 6.42
CA ASP A 15 0.13 -13.06 5.78
C ASP A 15 -0.31 -13.29 4.32
N SER A 16 -1.54 -12.93 3.95
CA SER A 16 -2.02 -12.91 2.55
C SER A 16 -1.75 -11.60 1.79
N ASN A 17 -1.32 -10.53 2.47
CA ASN A 17 -1.10 -9.20 1.88
C ASN A 17 0.11 -8.47 2.50
N ASP A 18 1.27 -9.14 2.51
CA ASP A 18 2.54 -8.58 2.96
C ASP A 18 3.57 -8.63 1.83
N TYR A 19 3.60 -7.57 1.02
CA TYR A 19 4.56 -7.45 -0.06
C TYR A 19 6.00 -7.46 0.49
N GLY A 20 6.78 -8.46 0.09
CA GLY A 20 8.20 -8.59 0.46
C GLY A 20 8.45 -8.80 1.96
N ASP A 21 7.45 -9.30 2.71
CA ASP A 21 7.51 -9.44 4.18
C ASP A 21 7.89 -8.11 4.88
N LEU A 22 7.52 -6.97 4.28
CA LEU A 22 7.95 -5.64 4.71
C LEU A 22 7.09 -5.05 5.83
N PHE A 23 5.86 -5.53 6.05
CA PHE A 23 4.93 -4.90 6.99
C PHE A 23 5.46 -4.92 8.44
N LYS A 24 5.88 -6.09 8.93
CA LYS A 24 6.41 -6.24 10.30
C LYS A 24 7.70 -5.41 10.49
N PRO A 25 8.71 -5.47 9.59
CA PRO A 25 9.89 -4.59 9.66
C PRO A 25 9.57 -3.09 9.55
N ALA A 26 8.67 -2.68 8.65
CA ALA A 26 8.27 -1.28 8.47
C ALA A 26 7.61 -0.74 9.74
N LYS A 27 6.68 -1.48 10.32
CA LYS A 27 6.06 -1.12 11.61
C LYS A 27 7.08 -1.00 12.74
N LYS A 28 8.09 -1.89 12.78
CA LYS A 28 9.16 -1.83 13.78
C LYS A 28 10.04 -0.58 13.59
N LYS A 29 10.37 -0.22 12.36
CA LYS A 29 11.29 0.88 12.02
C LYS A 29 10.60 2.26 12.07
N LEU A 30 9.42 2.37 11.49
CA LEU A 30 8.70 3.64 11.27
C LEU A 30 7.61 3.91 12.33
N GLY A 31 7.25 2.89 13.11
CA GLY A 31 6.19 2.94 14.11
C GLY A 31 4.80 2.80 13.51
N THR A 32 3.80 2.63 14.38
CA THR A 32 2.40 2.45 14.00
C THR A 32 1.85 3.67 13.24
N LEU A 33 1.11 3.40 12.17
CA LEU A 33 0.44 4.40 11.35
C LEU A 33 -0.70 5.08 12.12
N ARG A 34 -0.91 6.37 11.89
CA ARG A 34 -2.19 7.03 12.19
C ARG A 34 -3.24 6.64 11.15
N HIS A 35 -4.50 6.97 11.44
CA HIS A 35 -5.64 6.70 10.57
C HIS A 35 -5.54 7.32 9.17
N ASP A 36 -4.67 8.33 9.00
CA ASP A 36 -4.46 9.09 7.76
C ASP A 36 -3.09 8.81 7.11
N GLU A 37 -2.37 7.78 7.57
CA GLU A 37 -1.03 7.43 7.09
C GLU A 37 -0.99 6.06 6.42
N MET A 38 -0.01 5.88 5.53
CA MET A 38 0.39 4.59 4.98
C MET A 38 1.92 4.48 4.93
N TYR A 39 2.45 3.26 4.82
CA TYR A 39 3.83 3.06 4.41
C TYR A 39 3.89 3.14 2.89
N GLY A 40 4.67 4.09 2.35
CA GLY A 40 4.84 4.28 0.91
C GLY A 40 6.31 4.28 0.53
N PHE A 41 6.62 3.76 -0.66
CA PHE A 41 7.97 3.84 -1.22
C PHE A 41 8.28 5.26 -1.66
N VAL A 42 9.44 5.77 -1.24
CA VAL A 42 9.96 7.09 -1.59
C VAL A 42 11.39 6.93 -2.13
N PRO A 43 11.62 7.16 -3.44
CA PRO A 43 10.65 7.56 -4.45
C PRO A 43 9.68 6.41 -4.81
N ALA A 44 8.55 6.75 -5.46
CA ALA A 44 7.60 5.75 -5.93
C ALA A 44 8.27 4.75 -6.89
N LEU A 45 7.88 3.47 -6.82
CA LEU A 45 8.49 2.39 -7.62
C LEU A 45 8.45 2.66 -9.13
N MET A 46 7.39 3.32 -9.62
CA MET A 46 7.26 3.70 -11.04
C MET A 46 8.35 4.66 -11.52
N PHE A 47 9.07 5.34 -10.62
CA PHE A 47 10.23 6.17 -10.94
C PHE A 47 11.56 5.40 -10.88
N GLY A 48 11.52 4.06 -10.76
CA GLY A 48 12.72 3.23 -10.63
C GLY A 48 13.30 3.23 -9.21
N GLY A 49 12.50 3.60 -8.21
CA GLY A 49 12.88 3.52 -6.80
C GLY A 49 13.02 2.07 -6.33
N PRO A 50 13.91 1.79 -5.36
CA PRO A 50 14.09 0.44 -4.82
C PRO A 50 12.93 0.05 -3.89
N ASP A 51 12.52 -1.21 -3.96
CA ASP A 51 11.47 -1.85 -3.17
C ASP A 51 11.97 -2.34 -1.80
N THR A 52 12.76 -1.52 -1.11
CA THR A 52 13.46 -1.90 0.14
C THR A 52 12.89 -1.21 1.37
N LEU A 53 13.07 -1.82 2.55
CA LEU A 53 12.70 -1.24 3.84
C LEU A 53 13.33 0.14 4.10
N ASP A 54 14.48 0.43 3.50
CA ASP A 54 15.16 1.71 3.66
C ASP A 54 14.51 2.87 2.90
N HIS A 55 13.64 2.55 1.95
CA HIS A 55 12.92 3.52 1.13
C HIS A 55 11.44 3.56 1.46
N LEU A 56 11.01 2.91 2.54
CA LEU A 56 9.68 3.10 3.10
C LEU A 56 9.66 4.30 4.04
N GLU A 57 8.65 5.15 3.83
CA GLU A 57 8.34 6.27 4.71
C GLU A 57 6.87 6.21 5.16
N LYS A 58 6.57 6.86 6.30
CA LYS A 58 5.18 7.17 6.65
C LYS A 58 4.76 8.42 5.89
N VAL A 59 3.78 8.26 5.02
CA VAL A 59 3.24 9.33 4.18
C VAL A 59 1.76 9.49 4.44
N LYS A 60 1.22 10.67 4.14
CA LYS A 60 -0.22 10.90 4.19
C LYS A 60 -0.89 10.11 3.07
N ALA A 61 -1.85 9.27 3.43
CA ALA A 61 -2.41 8.29 2.50
C ALA A 61 -3.11 8.96 1.31
N VAL A 62 -3.90 10.00 1.54
CA VAL A 62 -4.67 10.69 0.49
C VAL A 62 -3.73 11.36 -0.51
N GLU A 63 -2.77 12.15 -0.03
CA GLU A 63 -1.82 12.90 -0.84
C GLU A 63 -0.91 11.95 -1.63
N HIS A 64 -0.44 10.87 -1.00
CA HIS A 64 0.40 9.89 -1.66
C HIS A 64 -0.36 9.11 -2.75
N LEU A 65 -1.60 8.68 -2.48
CA LEU A 65 -2.43 8.00 -3.47
C LEU A 65 -2.82 8.92 -4.64
N ILE A 66 -3.08 10.21 -4.37
CA ILE A 66 -3.31 11.21 -5.43
C ILE A 66 -2.07 11.32 -6.32
N LEU A 67 -0.87 11.45 -5.73
CA LEU A 67 0.38 11.48 -6.49
C LEU A 67 0.52 10.23 -7.37
N LEU A 68 0.33 9.03 -6.80
CA LEU A 68 0.44 7.77 -7.55
C LEU A 68 -0.56 7.69 -8.72
N SER A 69 -1.79 8.17 -8.52
CA SER A 69 -2.83 8.20 -9.56
C SER A 69 -2.50 9.10 -10.76
N GLN A 70 -1.57 10.05 -10.59
CA GLN A 70 -1.10 10.93 -11.66
C GLN A 70 0.07 10.32 -12.45
N ILE A 71 0.75 9.31 -11.90
CA ILE A 71 1.96 8.73 -12.46
C ILE A 71 1.66 7.47 -13.27
N THR A 72 0.59 6.74 -12.92
CA THR A 72 0.18 5.53 -13.62
C THR A 72 -1.32 5.45 -13.75
N GLU A 73 -1.79 4.91 -14.88
CA GLU A 73 -3.21 4.62 -15.06
C GLU A 73 -3.62 3.46 -14.14
N LEU A 74 -4.74 3.63 -13.45
CA LEU A 74 -5.38 2.56 -12.69
C LEU A 74 -5.83 1.46 -13.64
N GLN A 75 -5.32 0.25 -13.42
CA GLN A 75 -5.77 -0.91 -14.17
C GLN A 75 -7.05 -1.46 -13.55
N PRO A 76 -8.09 -1.77 -14.36
CA PRO A 76 -9.28 -2.43 -13.86
C PRO A 76 -8.90 -3.75 -13.19
N TYR A 77 -9.41 -3.98 -11.99
CA TYR A 77 -9.24 -5.22 -11.24
C TYR A 77 -10.60 -5.90 -11.10
N SER A 78 -10.69 -7.19 -11.46
CA SER A 78 -11.90 -7.97 -11.27
C SER A 78 -11.71 -8.96 -10.12
N PHE A 79 -12.70 -9.09 -9.24
CA PHE A 79 -12.69 -10.14 -8.22
C PHE A 79 -12.75 -11.55 -8.81
N SER A 80 -13.03 -11.70 -10.11
CA SER A 80 -12.89 -12.98 -10.83
C SER A 80 -11.43 -13.38 -11.08
N ASP A 81 -10.46 -12.47 -10.86
CA ASP A 81 -9.03 -12.71 -11.04
C ASP A 81 -8.33 -13.25 -9.78
N LEU A 82 -9.06 -13.40 -8.66
CA LEU A 82 -8.64 -14.05 -7.41
C LEU A 82 -8.97 -15.54 -7.40
#